data_AF-A0A523JKA8-F1
#
_entry.id   AF-A0A523JKA8-F1
#
_cell.length_a   1.000
_cell.length_b   1.000
_cell.length_c   1.000
_cell.angle_alpha   90.00
_cell.angle_beta   90.00
_cell.angle_gamma   90.00
#
_symmetry.space_group_name_H-M   'P 1'
#
loop_
_entity.id
_entity.type
_entity.pdbx_description
1 polymer ?
#
loop_
_entity_poly.entity_id
_entity_poly.type
_entity_poly.pdbx_seq_one_letter_code
_entity_poly.pdbx_strand_id
1 'polypeptide(L)'
;MKKLTTREIRQAFLEYFEGKDHQKIGSSSVVPKNDPTLLFINSGMAPLKKYFLGIEHPPFARLVNYQPCIRTKDIDDVGDRHHLTFFEMLGSWSIGDYYKETAVELAFDFLVGKLGFDPNKLYVTVYEGNKELGLEGDKVSAKAWEKAGIPKGQIIALGEDNFWGPAGETGPCGPCTEVFFDCGESFGPKWNPGEEFVTTGRYIEIWNAGVFMELNKEA
;
A
#
# COMPACT_ATOMS: atom_id res chain seq x y z
N MET A 1 9.78 16.47 12.84
CA MET A 1 8.35 16.22 12.56
C MET A 1 7.49 16.74 13.70
N LYS A 2 6.32 17.31 13.38
CA LYS A 2 5.31 17.66 14.38
C LYS A 2 4.77 16.37 15.00
N LYS A 3 4.63 16.32 16.32
CA LYS A 3 3.95 15.18 16.98
C LYS A 3 2.45 15.32 16.75
N LEU A 4 1.85 14.31 16.13
CA LEU A 4 0.43 14.21 15.85
C LEU A 4 -0.15 13.02 16.60
N THR A 5 -1.39 13.15 17.07
CA THR A 5 -2.17 12.03 17.59
C THR A 5 -2.65 11.13 16.45
N THR A 6 -2.99 9.86 16.76
CA THR A 6 -3.57 8.93 15.78
C THR A 6 -4.78 9.51 15.05
N ARG A 7 -5.64 10.25 15.77
CA ARG A 7 -6.82 10.90 15.20
C ARG A 7 -6.44 12.03 14.23
N GLU A 8 -5.43 12.82 14.56
CA GLU A 8 -4.93 13.88 13.67
C GLU A 8 -4.28 13.30 12.41
N ILE A 9 -3.53 12.20 12.52
CA ILE A 9 -2.94 11.51 11.35
C ILE A 9 -4.06 11.00 10.43
N ARG A 10 -5.06 10.32 10.99
CA ARG A 10 -6.23 9.85 10.22
C ARG A 10 -6.92 11.01 9.50
N GLN A 11 -7.18 12.09 10.22
CA GLN A 11 -7.85 13.26 9.65
C GLN A 11 -7.00 13.94 8.56
N ALA A 12 -5.69 14.07 8.78
CA ALA A 12 -4.77 14.63 7.80
C ALA A 12 -4.73 13.83 6.49
N PHE A 13 -4.80 12.50 6.56
CA PHE A 13 -4.89 11.63 5.38
C PHE A 13 -6.17 11.88 4.59
N LEU A 14 -7.32 11.85 5.27
CA LEU A 14 -8.63 12.06 4.63
C LEU A 14 -8.69 13.44 3.97
N GLU A 15 -8.33 14.50 4.70
CA GLU A 15 -8.35 15.87 4.19
C GLU A 15 -7.39 16.09 3.03
N TYR A 16 -6.21 15.45 3.07
CA TYR A 16 -5.24 15.55 2.00
C TYR A 16 -5.82 14.99 0.70
N PHE A 17 -6.40 13.79 0.72
CA PHE A 17 -6.97 13.17 -0.48
C PHE A 17 -8.28 13.81 -0.92
N GLU A 18 -9.13 14.28 0.01
CA GLU A 18 -10.30 15.11 -0.32
C GLU A 18 -9.86 16.38 -1.08
N GLY A 19 -8.75 17.00 -0.70
CA GLY A 19 -8.13 18.12 -1.43
C GLY A 19 -7.49 17.75 -2.77
N LYS A 20 -7.44 16.46 -3.13
CA LYS A 20 -6.95 15.93 -4.43
C LYS A 20 -8.09 15.25 -5.20
N ASP A 21 -9.32 15.74 -4.99
CA ASP A 21 -10.56 15.29 -5.63
C ASP A 21 -10.97 13.84 -5.33
N HIS A 22 -10.53 13.26 -4.19
CA HIS A 22 -11.04 11.96 -3.75
C HIS A 22 -12.30 12.14 -2.93
N GLN A 23 -13.37 11.42 -3.29
CA GLN A 23 -14.56 11.42 -2.49
C GLN A 23 -14.35 10.57 -1.23
N LYS A 24 -14.55 11.18 -0.06
CA LYS A 24 -14.59 10.43 1.19
C LYS A 24 -15.81 9.52 1.23
N ILE A 25 -15.57 8.24 1.49
CA ILE A 25 -16.61 7.21 1.70
C ILE A 25 -16.57 6.68 3.14
N GLY A 26 -17.66 6.08 3.60
CA GLY A 26 -17.72 5.43 4.90
C GLY A 26 -16.94 4.11 4.93
N SER A 27 -16.52 3.70 6.13
CA SER A 27 -15.96 2.36 6.35
C SER A 27 -17.04 1.29 6.27
N SER A 28 -16.66 0.10 5.80
CA SER A 28 -17.50 -1.09 5.85
C SER A 28 -17.40 -1.81 7.19
N SER A 29 -18.39 -2.65 7.48
CA SER A 29 -18.33 -3.62 8.58
C SER A 29 -17.14 -4.57 8.41
N VAL A 30 -16.50 -4.99 9.51
CA VAL A 30 -15.47 -6.04 9.49
C VAL A 30 -16.03 -7.41 9.09
N VAL A 31 -17.33 -7.61 9.26
CA VAL A 31 -18.06 -8.79 8.75
C VAL A 31 -18.43 -8.53 7.28
N PRO A 32 -17.92 -9.33 6.34
CA PRO A 32 -18.23 -9.19 4.92
C PRO A 32 -19.72 -9.40 4.64
N LYS A 33 -20.26 -8.67 3.66
CA LYS A 33 -21.63 -8.85 3.18
C LYS A 33 -21.59 -9.51 1.81
N ASN A 34 -22.15 -10.72 1.70
CA ASN A 34 -22.25 -11.48 0.44
C ASN A 34 -20.90 -11.75 -0.23
N ASP A 35 -19.82 -11.91 0.53
CA ASP A 35 -18.52 -12.38 0.02
C ASP A 35 -18.14 -13.68 0.74
N PRO A 36 -18.36 -14.86 0.13
CA PRO A 36 -18.01 -16.13 0.74
C PRO A 36 -16.50 -16.41 0.71
N THR A 37 -15.70 -15.57 0.04
CA THR A 37 -14.24 -15.77 -0.09
C THR A 37 -13.45 -15.14 1.06
N LEU A 38 -14.10 -14.34 1.91
CA LEU A 38 -13.45 -13.64 3.02
C LEU A 38 -14.08 -14.03 4.36
N LEU A 39 -13.24 -14.37 5.34
CA LEU A 39 -13.67 -14.55 6.73
C LEU A 39 -13.99 -13.19 7.39
N PHE A 40 -13.10 -12.22 7.22
CA PHE A 40 -13.25 -10.83 7.65
C PHE A 40 -12.77 -9.88 6.56
N ILE A 41 -13.24 -8.63 6.61
CA ILE A 41 -12.63 -7.54 5.81
C ILE A 41 -11.20 -7.31 6.33
N ASN A 42 -10.23 -7.64 5.50
CA ASN A 42 -8.79 -7.63 5.82
C ASN A 42 -8.01 -6.45 5.22
N SER A 43 -8.69 -5.64 4.41
CA SER A 43 -8.14 -4.52 3.66
C SER A 43 -9.22 -3.52 3.28
N GLY A 44 -8.80 -2.28 2.99
CA GLY A 44 -9.68 -1.23 2.48
C GLY A 44 -10.23 -1.50 1.08
N MET A 45 -9.57 -2.34 0.28
CA MET A 45 -10.02 -2.67 -1.08
C MET A 45 -11.14 -3.72 -1.10
N ALA A 46 -11.22 -4.60 -0.09
CA ALA A 46 -12.15 -5.73 -0.11
C ALA A 46 -13.62 -5.32 -0.35
N PRO A 47 -14.15 -4.25 0.31
CA PRO A 47 -15.51 -3.77 0.02
C PRO A 47 -15.68 -3.14 -1.37
N LEU A 48 -14.58 -2.74 -2.03
CA LEU A 48 -14.55 -2.06 -3.33
C LEU A 48 -14.27 -3.03 -4.49
N LYS A 49 -14.09 -4.32 -4.22
CA LYS A 49 -13.73 -5.37 -5.20
C LYS A 49 -14.58 -5.33 -6.47
N LYS A 50 -15.89 -5.12 -6.34
CA LYS A 50 -16.82 -5.08 -7.48
C LYS A 50 -16.58 -3.90 -8.43
N TYR A 51 -16.09 -2.77 -7.92
CA TYR A 51 -15.74 -1.63 -8.76
C TYR A 51 -14.48 -1.91 -9.57
N PHE A 52 -13.46 -2.52 -8.96
CA PHE A 52 -12.24 -2.93 -9.66
C PHE A 52 -12.50 -4.03 -10.71
N LEU A 53 -13.49 -4.89 -10.48
CA LEU A 53 -13.93 -5.90 -11.44
C LEU A 53 -14.84 -5.35 -12.55
N GLY A 54 -15.26 -4.08 -12.49
CA GLY A 54 -16.21 -3.49 -13.43
C GLY A 54 -17.64 -4.05 -13.32
N ILE A 55 -17.96 -4.77 -12.25
CA ILE A 55 -19.30 -5.35 -12.01
C ILE A 55 -20.28 -4.24 -11.58
N GLU A 56 -19.81 -3.27 -10.81
CA GLU A 56 -20.58 -2.12 -10.36
C GLU A 56 -19.84 -0.83 -10.72
N HIS A 57 -20.58 0.24 -10.99
CA HIS A 57 -19.99 1.56 -11.19
C HIS A 57 -19.73 2.23 -9.84
N PRO A 58 -18.50 2.74 -9.60
CA PRO A 58 -18.24 3.49 -8.38
C PRO A 58 -19.00 4.82 -8.41
N PRO A 59 -19.39 5.37 -7.24
CA PRO A 59 -20.05 6.67 -7.20
C PRO A 59 -19.15 7.82 -7.68
N PHE A 60 -17.82 7.65 -7.53
CA PHE A 60 -16.78 8.57 -8.00
C PHE A 60 -15.56 7.77 -8.42
N ALA A 61 -14.80 8.27 -9.39
CA ALA A 61 -13.59 7.61 -9.89
C ALA A 61 -12.45 7.59 -8.85
N ARG A 62 -12.44 8.57 -7.93
CA ARG A 62 -11.46 8.67 -6.84
C ARG A 62 -12.14 8.58 -5.50
N LEU A 63 -11.66 7.71 -4.62
CA LEU A 63 -12.27 7.44 -3.32
C LEU A 63 -11.21 7.48 -2.21
N VAL A 64 -11.59 7.90 -1.00
CA VAL A 64 -10.71 7.84 0.19
C VAL A 64 -11.49 7.41 1.42
N ASN A 65 -10.91 6.57 2.28
CA ASN A 65 -11.44 6.29 3.61
C ASN A 65 -10.36 5.82 4.58
N TYR A 66 -10.80 5.45 5.78
CA TYR A 66 -10.09 4.51 6.62
C TYR A 66 -11.00 3.29 6.85
N GLN A 67 -10.45 2.09 6.83
CA GLN A 67 -11.20 0.84 6.97
C GLN A 67 -10.68 0.08 8.20
N PRO A 68 -11.53 -0.20 9.20
CA PRO A 68 -11.22 -1.21 10.20
C PRO A 68 -11.04 -2.59 9.55
N CYS A 69 -9.92 -3.23 9.82
CA CYS A 69 -9.52 -4.49 9.22
C CYS A 69 -9.28 -5.53 10.32
N ILE A 70 -9.58 -6.80 9.99
CA ILE A 70 -9.13 -7.95 10.79
C ILE A 70 -8.28 -8.86 9.89
N ARG A 71 -7.05 -9.14 10.32
CA ARG A 71 -6.16 -10.12 9.70
C ARG A 71 -5.86 -11.24 10.68
N THR A 72 -6.30 -12.45 10.32
CA THR A 72 -5.99 -13.67 11.07
C THR A 72 -4.68 -14.31 10.62
N LYS A 73 -4.20 -13.97 9.41
CA LYS A 73 -2.93 -14.48 8.89
C LYS A 73 -1.71 -13.98 9.67
N ASP A 74 -1.84 -12.82 10.31
CA ASP A 74 -0.76 -12.17 11.08
C ASP A 74 -0.80 -12.59 12.57
N ILE A 75 -1.69 -13.53 12.96
CA ILE A 75 -1.96 -13.82 14.38
C ILE A 75 -0.76 -14.37 15.14
N ASP A 76 0.11 -15.13 14.45
CA ASP A 76 1.30 -15.73 15.06
C ASP A 76 2.43 -14.71 15.29
N ASP A 77 2.40 -13.58 14.57
CA ASP A 77 3.37 -12.48 14.69
C ASP A 77 2.94 -11.41 15.72
N VAL A 78 1.70 -11.49 16.21
CA VAL A 78 1.16 -10.54 17.19
C VAL A 78 1.94 -10.61 18.50
N GLY A 79 2.38 -9.44 18.96
CA GLY A 79 3.29 -9.29 20.09
C GLY A 79 4.61 -8.66 19.68
N ASP A 80 4.88 -8.57 18.37
CA ASP A 80 5.94 -7.73 17.84
C ASP A 80 5.56 -6.23 17.83
N ARG A 81 6.40 -5.42 17.17
CA ARG A 81 6.29 -3.95 17.14
C ARG A 81 5.31 -3.37 16.11
N HIS A 82 4.74 -4.17 15.22
CA HIS A 82 4.04 -3.68 14.02
C HIS A 82 2.86 -4.52 13.54
N HIS A 83 2.76 -5.79 13.93
CA HIS A 83 1.64 -6.66 13.59
C HIS A 83 0.50 -6.57 14.62
N LEU A 84 -0.72 -6.49 14.09
CA LEU A 84 -1.96 -6.45 14.86
C LEU A 84 -2.99 -7.34 14.18
N THR A 85 -3.86 -7.97 14.96
CA THR A 85 -5.04 -8.64 14.39
C THR A 85 -6.08 -7.63 13.91
N PHE A 86 -6.32 -6.57 14.68
CA PHE A 86 -7.22 -5.47 14.35
C PHE A 86 -6.45 -4.17 14.15
N PHE A 87 -6.66 -3.52 13.01
CA PHE A 87 -6.02 -2.24 12.68
C PHE A 87 -6.91 -1.42 11.75
N GLU A 88 -6.55 -0.16 11.55
CA GLU A 88 -7.18 0.70 10.55
C GLU A 88 -6.27 0.85 9.34
N MET A 89 -6.78 0.51 8.16
CA MET A 89 -6.10 0.78 6.90
C MET A 89 -6.59 2.12 6.35
N LEU A 90 -5.68 3.09 6.24
CA LEU A 90 -5.94 4.32 5.49
C LEU A 90 -5.82 3.99 3.99
N GLY A 91 -6.84 4.31 3.20
CA GLY A 91 -6.91 3.91 1.80
C GLY A 91 -7.37 5.05 0.89
N SER A 92 -6.71 5.15 -0.26
CA SER A 92 -7.07 6.01 -1.38
C SER A 92 -7.10 5.17 -2.64
N TRP A 93 -8.11 5.36 -3.49
CA TRP A 93 -8.33 4.54 -4.67
C TRP A 93 -8.57 5.39 -5.90
N SER A 94 -7.97 4.97 -7.00
CA SER A 94 -8.31 5.39 -8.36
C SER A 94 -8.96 4.23 -9.09
N ILE A 95 -10.15 4.45 -9.63
CA ILE A 95 -10.94 3.47 -10.35
C ILE A 95 -11.21 4.02 -11.75
N GLY A 96 -10.40 3.60 -12.71
CA GLY A 96 -10.49 4.07 -14.10
C GLY A 96 -10.05 5.52 -14.32
N ASP A 97 -9.22 6.08 -13.44
CA ASP A 97 -8.70 7.44 -13.54
C ASP A 97 -7.15 7.46 -13.55
N TYR A 98 -6.48 8.00 -12.52
CA TYR A 98 -5.02 8.03 -12.47
C TYR A 98 -4.39 6.67 -12.16
N TYR A 99 -3.08 6.55 -12.40
CA TYR A 99 -2.35 5.29 -12.24
C TYR A 99 -1.01 5.45 -11.50
N LYS A 100 -0.02 4.61 -11.80
CA LYS A 100 1.29 4.48 -11.11
C LYS A 100 1.96 5.82 -10.78
N GLU A 101 2.20 6.66 -11.79
CA GLU A 101 2.94 7.92 -11.60
C GLU A 101 2.27 8.84 -10.58
N THR A 102 0.97 9.09 -10.76
CA THR A 102 0.20 9.95 -9.84
C THR A 102 0.02 9.33 -8.47
N ALA A 103 -0.15 8.00 -8.38
CA ALA A 103 -0.23 7.31 -7.08
C ALA A 103 1.04 7.53 -6.25
N VAL A 104 2.20 7.35 -6.88
CA VAL A 104 3.52 7.59 -6.26
C VAL A 104 3.70 9.06 -5.88
N GLU A 105 3.37 10.00 -6.77
CA GLU A 105 3.47 11.44 -6.50
C GLU A 105 2.60 11.85 -5.30
N LEU A 106 1.36 11.34 -5.22
CA LEU A 106 0.44 11.62 -4.11
C LEU A 106 0.92 11.01 -2.79
N ALA A 107 1.46 9.79 -2.81
CA ALA A 107 2.01 9.14 -1.63
C ALA A 107 3.25 9.88 -1.09
N PHE A 108 4.16 10.28 -1.97
CA PHE A 108 5.33 11.06 -1.61
C PHE A 108 4.96 12.43 -1.04
N ASP A 109 4.08 13.19 -1.71
CA ASP A 109 3.63 14.51 -1.25
C ASP A 109 2.91 14.42 0.10
N PHE A 110 2.14 13.35 0.36
CA PHE A 110 1.55 13.13 1.68
C PHE A 110 2.61 12.86 2.76
N LEU A 111 3.50 11.88 2.54
CA LEU A 111 4.49 11.50 3.55
C LEU A 111 5.51 12.62 3.81
N VAL A 112 6.11 13.15 2.74
CA VAL A 112 7.19 14.14 2.86
C VAL A 112 6.62 15.55 2.99
N GLY A 113 5.69 15.94 2.12
CA GLY A 113 5.13 17.30 2.11
C GLY A 113 4.19 17.56 3.28
N LYS A 114 3.21 16.68 3.52
CA LYS A 114 2.19 16.88 4.55
C LYS A 114 2.62 16.41 5.94
N LEU A 115 3.23 15.23 6.06
CA LEU A 115 3.65 14.67 7.36
C LEU A 115 5.10 15.03 7.75
N GLY A 116 5.92 15.49 6.80
CA GLY A 116 7.28 15.95 7.08
C GLY A 116 8.29 14.82 7.28
N PHE A 117 8.07 13.65 6.69
CA PHE A 117 9.06 12.58 6.66
C PHE A 117 10.33 13.04 5.94
N ASP A 118 11.49 12.63 6.45
CA ASP A 118 12.77 12.83 5.77
C ASP A 118 12.88 11.79 4.63
N PRO A 119 13.00 12.18 3.36
CA PRO A 119 13.16 11.25 2.24
C PRO A 119 14.36 10.30 2.40
N ASN A 120 15.41 10.70 3.13
CA ASN A 120 16.58 9.85 3.38
C ASN A 120 16.30 8.71 4.38
N LYS A 121 15.12 8.72 5.02
CA LYS A 121 14.62 7.63 5.86
C LYS A 121 13.54 6.79 5.21
N LEU A 122 13.16 7.12 3.96
CA LEU A 122 12.15 6.38 3.21
C LEU A 122 12.81 5.48 2.18
N TYR A 123 12.55 4.19 2.31
CA TYR A 123 12.91 3.19 1.31
C TYR A 123 11.65 2.79 0.57
N VAL A 124 11.77 2.48 -0.71
CA VAL A 124 10.63 2.05 -1.51
C VAL A 124 10.97 0.77 -2.25
N THR A 125 10.00 -0.12 -2.36
CA THR A 125 10.11 -1.34 -3.13
C THR A 125 9.20 -1.29 -4.36
N VAL A 126 9.62 -1.92 -5.45
CA VAL A 126 8.87 -2.06 -6.70
C VAL A 126 9.00 -3.48 -7.22
N TYR A 127 8.04 -3.92 -8.01
CA TYR A 127 8.08 -5.25 -8.60
C TYR A 127 9.26 -5.41 -9.58
N GLU A 128 10.09 -6.44 -9.41
CA GLU A 128 11.24 -6.72 -10.28
C GLU A 128 10.85 -7.43 -11.58
N GLY A 129 9.65 -8.01 -11.62
CA GLY A 129 9.16 -8.86 -12.70
C GLY A 129 9.24 -10.34 -12.36
N ASN A 130 8.66 -11.17 -13.21
CA ASN A 130 8.80 -12.61 -13.15
C ASN A 130 8.96 -13.14 -14.57
N LYS A 131 10.16 -13.63 -14.90
CA LYS A 131 10.49 -14.12 -16.25
C LYS A 131 9.71 -15.39 -16.62
N GLU A 132 9.42 -16.25 -15.65
CA GLU A 132 8.67 -17.50 -15.88
C GLU A 132 7.22 -17.20 -16.26
N LEU A 133 6.65 -16.15 -15.68
CA LEU A 133 5.30 -15.67 -15.96
C LEU A 133 5.25 -14.63 -17.09
N GLY A 134 6.39 -14.26 -17.67
CA GLY A 134 6.47 -13.22 -18.71
C GLY A 134 6.09 -11.81 -18.23
N LEU A 135 6.18 -11.56 -16.92
CA LEU A 135 5.85 -10.27 -16.31
C LEU A 135 7.10 -9.39 -16.22
N GLU A 136 7.03 -8.18 -16.77
CA GLU A 136 8.11 -7.21 -16.65
C GLU A 136 8.10 -6.52 -15.29
N GLY A 137 9.27 -6.06 -14.85
CA GLY A 137 9.39 -5.24 -13.64
C GLY A 137 8.78 -3.84 -13.81
N ASP A 138 8.30 -3.28 -12.69
CA ASP A 138 7.61 -2.00 -12.64
C ASP A 138 8.57 -0.81 -12.69
N LYS A 139 9.08 -0.55 -13.90
CA LYS A 139 9.94 0.59 -14.19
C LYS A 139 9.22 1.94 -14.10
N VAL A 140 7.89 1.95 -14.19
CA VAL A 140 7.09 3.19 -14.12
C VAL A 140 7.11 3.71 -12.70
N SER A 141 6.77 2.88 -11.72
CA SER A 141 6.82 3.25 -10.31
C SER A 141 8.24 3.59 -9.86
N ALA A 142 9.25 2.84 -10.33
CA ALA A 142 10.66 3.14 -10.01
C ALA A 142 11.08 4.55 -10.45
N LYS A 143 10.76 4.94 -11.69
CA LYS A 143 11.05 6.28 -12.21
C LYS A 143 10.23 7.36 -11.51
N ALA A 144 8.97 7.07 -11.17
CA ALA A 144 8.11 8.01 -10.45
C ALA A 144 8.68 8.33 -9.07
N TRP A 145 9.18 7.33 -8.33
CA TRP A 145 9.82 7.53 -7.02
C TRP A 145 11.12 8.33 -7.12
N GLU A 146 11.97 8.04 -8.11
CA GLU A 146 13.19 8.81 -8.39
C GLU A 146 12.85 10.28 -8.69
N LYS A 147 11.83 10.51 -9.53
CA LYS A 147 11.33 11.85 -9.86
C LYS A 147 10.73 12.58 -8.65
N ALA A 148 10.02 11.87 -7.78
CA ALA A 148 9.40 12.44 -6.58
C ALA A 148 10.45 12.90 -5.56
N GLY A 149 11.63 12.26 -5.54
CA GLY A 149 12.77 12.67 -4.72
C GLY A 149 13.29 11.58 -3.79
N ILE A 150 12.89 10.32 -3.98
CA ILE A 150 13.53 9.20 -3.28
C ILE A 150 14.93 8.99 -3.87
N PRO A 151 15.98 8.93 -3.05
CA PRO A 151 17.33 8.59 -3.50
C PRO A 151 17.33 7.26 -4.26
N LYS A 152 17.99 7.20 -5.42
CA LYS A 152 18.05 6.00 -6.26
C LYS A 152 18.53 4.74 -5.52
N GLY A 153 19.45 4.90 -4.57
CA GLY A 153 19.94 3.80 -3.72
C GLY A 153 18.96 3.33 -2.65
N GLN A 154 17.74 3.86 -2.61
CA GLN A 154 16.65 3.48 -1.69
C GLN A 154 15.43 2.95 -2.46
N ILE A 155 15.54 2.79 -3.79
CA ILE A 155 14.51 2.19 -4.66
C ILE A 155 14.96 0.76 -4.96
N ILE A 156 14.27 -0.21 -4.36
CA ILE A 156 14.66 -1.61 -4.36
C ILE A 156 13.67 -2.39 -5.23
N ALA A 157 14.17 -3.24 -6.12
CA ALA A 157 13.31 -4.14 -6.89
C ALA A 157 13.23 -5.50 -6.18
N LEU A 158 12.01 -5.99 -5.91
CA LEU A 158 11.77 -7.30 -5.30
C LEU A 158 10.76 -8.12 -6.11
N GLY A 159 10.79 -9.44 -5.93
CA GLY A 159 9.93 -10.41 -6.62
C GLY A 159 8.54 -10.52 -6.03
N GLU A 160 8.24 -11.68 -5.44
CA GLU A 160 6.89 -12.04 -4.97
C GLU A 160 6.34 -11.07 -3.93
N ASP A 161 7.19 -10.49 -3.07
CA ASP A 161 6.77 -9.51 -2.06
C ASP A 161 6.11 -8.26 -2.66
N ASN A 162 6.50 -7.89 -3.88
CA ASN A 162 5.92 -6.76 -4.62
C ASN A 162 4.81 -7.17 -5.59
N PHE A 163 4.17 -8.32 -5.37
CA PHE A 163 3.00 -8.75 -6.13
C PHE A 163 1.83 -9.03 -5.18
N TRP A 164 0.80 -8.18 -5.24
CA TRP A 164 -0.32 -8.26 -4.31
C TRP A 164 -1.47 -9.11 -4.87
N GLY A 165 -1.92 -10.05 -4.05
CA GLY A 165 -3.16 -10.79 -4.24
C GLY A 165 -3.06 -12.07 -5.07
N PRO A 166 -4.20 -12.69 -5.41
CA PRO A 166 -5.55 -12.26 -5.02
C PRO A 166 -5.85 -12.46 -3.52
N ALA A 167 -6.94 -11.88 -3.04
CA ALA A 167 -7.37 -12.02 -1.64
C ALA A 167 -7.79 -13.45 -1.24
N GLY A 168 -7.86 -14.37 -2.20
CA GLY A 168 -8.17 -15.80 -2.03
C GLY A 168 -7.39 -16.63 -3.05
N GLU A 169 -7.97 -17.71 -3.58
CA GLU A 169 -7.31 -18.52 -4.62
C GLU A 169 -7.37 -17.86 -6.01
N THR A 170 -8.39 -17.03 -6.25
CA THR A 170 -8.65 -16.34 -7.52
C THR A 170 -9.06 -14.89 -7.32
N GLY A 171 -8.93 -14.07 -8.37
CA GLY A 171 -9.41 -12.68 -8.41
C GLY A 171 -8.34 -11.66 -8.84
N PRO A 172 -8.65 -10.35 -8.69
CA PRO A 172 -7.74 -9.27 -9.07
C PRO A 172 -6.43 -9.32 -8.29
N CYS A 173 -5.33 -9.16 -9.01
CA CYS A 173 -3.98 -9.10 -8.47
C CYS A 173 -3.08 -8.25 -9.38
N GLY A 174 -1.87 -7.96 -8.90
CA GLY A 174 -0.87 -7.30 -9.73
C GLY A 174 0.31 -6.73 -8.96
N PRO A 175 1.25 -6.09 -9.66
CA PRO A 175 2.42 -5.51 -9.04
C PRO A 175 2.03 -4.41 -8.07
N CYS A 176 2.83 -4.24 -7.03
CA CYS A 176 2.66 -3.17 -6.07
C CYS A 176 3.98 -2.44 -5.79
N THR A 177 3.86 -1.27 -5.18
CA THR A 177 5.01 -0.51 -4.67
C THR A 177 4.75 -0.12 -3.22
N GLU A 178 5.75 -0.33 -2.37
CA GLU A 178 5.63 -0.18 -0.93
C GLU A 178 6.65 0.83 -0.41
N VAL A 179 6.32 1.47 0.71
CA VAL A 179 7.14 2.46 1.38
C VAL A 179 7.49 1.95 2.77
N PHE A 180 8.78 1.96 3.07
CA PHE A 180 9.36 1.53 4.32
C PHE A 180 10.02 2.70 5.03
N PHE A 181 9.87 2.74 6.36
CA PHE A 181 10.55 3.72 7.20
C PHE A 181 11.76 3.11 7.90
N ASP A 182 12.93 3.75 7.76
CA ASP A 182 14.15 3.43 8.49
C ASP A 182 14.04 3.86 9.96
N CYS A 183 13.83 2.88 10.84
CA CYS A 183 13.72 3.07 12.28
C CYS A 183 15.07 3.34 12.97
N GLY A 184 16.19 3.15 12.27
CA GLY A 184 17.54 3.44 12.76
C GLY A 184 18.33 2.20 13.22
N GLU A 185 19.61 2.44 13.50
CA GLU A 185 20.63 1.40 13.76
C GLU A 185 20.34 0.51 14.97
N SER A 186 19.58 0.99 15.95
CA SER A 186 19.17 0.19 17.11
C SER A 186 18.28 -1.00 16.74
N PHE A 187 17.73 -1.02 15.52
CA PHE A 187 16.84 -2.07 15.02
C PHE A 187 17.49 -2.97 13.96
N GLY A 188 18.79 -2.78 13.67
CA GLY A 188 19.53 -3.62 12.75
C GLY A 188 20.52 -2.87 11.86
N PRO A 189 21.34 -3.60 11.09
CA PRO A 189 22.28 -3.01 10.15
C PRO A 189 21.54 -2.23 9.05
N LYS A 190 22.23 -1.25 8.45
CA LYS A 190 21.72 -0.58 7.26
C LYS A 190 21.87 -1.53 6.08
N TRP A 191 20.80 -1.71 5.32
CA TRP A 191 20.84 -2.42 4.03
C TRP A 191 21.86 -1.79 3.07
N ASN A 192 22.61 -2.64 2.39
CA ASN A 192 23.47 -2.27 1.27
C ASN A 192 22.99 -2.91 -0.04
N PRO A 193 23.21 -2.25 -1.21
CA PRO A 193 22.90 -2.84 -2.51
C PRO A 193 23.53 -4.24 -2.69
N GLY A 194 22.70 -5.22 -3.04
CA GLY A 194 23.09 -6.61 -3.23
C GLY A 194 22.85 -7.51 -2.01
N GLU A 195 22.49 -6.94 -0.86
CA GLU A 195 22.01 -7.70 0.31
C GLU A 195 20.49 -7.92 0.22
N GLU A 196 20.01 -8.92 0.95
CA GLU A 196 18.58 -9.12 1.18
C GLU A 196 17.98 -7.93 1.94
N PHE A 197 16.85 -7.39 1.46
CA PHE A 197 16.16 -6.29 2.13
C PHE A 197 15.24 -6.81 3.23
N VAL A 198 15.74 -6.82 4.47
CA VAL A 198 14.99 -7.34 5.63
C VAL A 198 13.95 -6.33 6.12
N THR A 199 12.67 -6.67 5.96
CA THR A 199 11.49 -5.81 6.22
C THR A 199 10.86 -5.99 7.61
N THR A 200 11.38 -6.88 8.45
CA THR A 200 10.82 -7.20 9.78
C THR A 200 11.57 -6.55 10.94
N GLY A 201 12.67 -5.83 10.66
CA GLY A 201 13.57 -5.26 11.67
C GLY A 201 13.67 -3.73 11.59
N ARG A 202 14.75 -3.25 10.98
CA ARG A 202 15.06 -1.82 10.85
C ARG A 202 14.07 -1.07 9.96
N TYR A 203 13.63 -1.69 8.88
CA TYR A 203 12.74 -1.10 7.90
C TYR A 203 11.34 -1.62 8.14
N ILE A 204 10.39 -0.74 8.45
CA ILE A 204 9.00 -1.12 8.69
C ILE A 204 8.14 -0.59 7.54
N GLU A 205 7.33 -1.46 6.93
CA GLU A 205 6.36 -1.05 5.93
C GLU A 205 5.35 -0.08 6.56
N ILE A 206 5.23 1.12 5.99
CA ILE A 206 4.28 2.13 6.44
C ILE A 206 3.14 2.35 5.45
N TRP A 207 3.34 1.95 4.18
CA TRP A 207 2.33 2.08 3.14
C TRP A 207 2.65 1.23 1.92
N ASN A 208 1.76 0.32 1.53
CA ASN A 208 1.67 -0.15 0.15
C ASN A 208 1.02 0.96 -0.71
N ALA A 209 1.86 1.85 -1.25
CA ALA A 209 1.52 3.11 -1.90
C ALA A 209 0.84 2.96 -3.27
N GLY A 210 0.80 1.74 -3.81
CA GLY A 210 0.00 1.41 -4.97
C GLY A 210 -0.04 -0.08 -5.18
N VAL A 211 -1.25 -0.66 -5.20
CA VAL A 211 -1.50 -1.99 -5.75
C VAL A 211 -2.16 -1.81 -7.10
N PHE A 212 -1.47 -2.24 -8.15
CA PHE A 212 -1.88 -2.02 -9.52
C PHE A 212 -2.56 -3.27 -10.05
N MET A 213 -3.89 -3.32 -9.94
CA MET A 213 -4.72 -4.46 -10.34
C MET A 213 -4.72 -4.62 -11.88
N GLU A 214 -3.66 -5.22 -12.41
CA GLU A 214 -3.43 -5.42 -13.85
C GLU A 214 -3.90 -6.80 -14.32
N LEU A 215 -4.02 -7.76 -13.40
CA LEU A 215 -4.23 -9.17 -13.71
C LEU A 215 -5.41 -9.72 -12.91
N ASN A 216 -5.97 -10.82 -13.40
CA ASN A 216 -6.96 -11.61 -12.69
C ASN A 216 -6.49 -13.06 -12.66
N LYS A 217 -6.17 -13.58 -11.47
CA LYS A 217 -5.76 -14.97 -11.30
C LYS A 217 -6.98 -15.88 -11.41
N GLU A 218 -6.93 -16.80 -12.36
CA GLU A 218 -7.94 -17.85 -12.55
C GLU A 218 -7.56 -19.11 -11.74
N ALA A 219 -8.54 -20.02 -11.59
CA ALA A 219 -8.39 -21.25 -10.80
C ALA A 219 -7.56 -22.33 -11.51
#